data_AF-A0A1J3EFC9-F1
#
_entry.id   AF-A0A1J3EFC9-F1
#
_cell.length_a   1.000
_cell.length_b   1.000
_cell.length_c   1.000
_cell.angle_alpha   90.00
_cell.angle_beta   90.00
_cell.angle_gamma   90.00
#
_symmetry.space_group_name_H-M   'P 1'
#
loop_
_entity.id
_entity.type
_entity.pdbx_description
1 polymer ?
#
loop_
_entity_poly.entity_id
_entity_poly.type
_entity_poly.pdbx_seq_one_letter_code
_entity_poly.pdbx_strand_id
1 'polypeptide(L)'
;NSQAMNNDRPIRIVYHPSELFYVFKQPEKMMAVYPMNFKDNSDVVIATSFFQELVEVGSQKEMGKAPQCTWSPIPPPQLRGEPVQDLTTNSG
;
A
#
# COMPACT_ATOMS: atom_id res chain seq x y z
N ASN A 1 -27.41 -7.00 19.89
CA ASN A 1 -26.22 -7.58 19.21
C ASN A 1 -26.17 -7.18 17.75
N SER A 2 -25.63 -5.99 17.43
CA SER A 2 -25.26 -5.64 16.04
C SER A 2 -24.76 -4.18 15.93
N GLN A 3 -23.59 -3.87 16.51
CA GLN A 3 -22.72 -2.78 16.03
C GLN A 3 -21.27 -3.10 16.46
N ALA A 4 -20.72 -4.18 15.93
CA ALA A 4 -19.26 -4.22 15.76
C ALA A 4 -18.99 -3.26 14.59
N MET A 5 -18.45 -2.07 14.88
CA MET A 5 -17.97 -1.16 13.84
C MET A 5 -17.09 -1.94 12.87
N ASN A 6 -17.42 -1.86 11.60
CA ASN A 6 -16.71 -2.48 10.48
C ASN A 6 -15.34 -1.79 10.29
N ASN A 7 -14.44 -1.93 11.28
CA ASN A 7 -13.10 -1.34 11.28
C ASN A 7 -12.13 -2.08 10.34
N ASP A 8 -12.56 -3.20 9.75
CA ASP A 8 -11.72 -4.03 8.89
C ASP A 8 -11.88 -3.71 7.40
N ARG A 9 -12.91 -2.97 6.99
CA ARG A 9 -13.06 -2.56 5.59
C ARG A 9 -12.12 -1.40 5.25
N PRO A 10 -11.36 -1.49 4.14
CA PRO A 10 -10.55 -0.38 3.70
C PRO A 10 -11.41 0.80 3.25
N ILE A 11 -10.89 2.00 3.50
CA ILE A 11 -11.39 3.23 2.89
C ILE A 11 -10.65 3.40 1.58
N ARG A 12 -11.39 3.38 0.47
CA ARG A 12 -10.86 3.59 -0.88
C ARG A 12 -10.83 5.09 -1.19
N ILE A 13 -9.64 5.62 -1.49
CA ILE A 13 -9.42 7.04 -1.77
C ILE A 13 -8.96 7.19 -3.22
N VAL A 14 -9.74 7.89 -4.02
CA VAL A 14 -9.44 8.20 -5.44
C VAL A 14 -8.94 9.63 -5.51
N TYR A 15 -7.67 9.82 -5.85
CA TYR A 15 -7.05 11.16 -5.95
C TYR A 15 -6.76 11.57 -7.39
N HIS A 16 -6.74 10.61 -8.32
CA HIS A 16 -6.69 10.82 -9.76
C HIS A 16 -7.63 9.80 -10.43
N PRO A 17 -8.25 10.05 -11.61
CA PRO A 17 -9.23 9.13 -12.20
C PRO A 17 -8.76 7.69 -12.42
N SER A 18 -7.45 7.47 -12.50
CA SER A 18 -6.83 6.15 -12.68
C SER A 18 -5.94 5.73 -11.52
N GLU A 19 -5.92 6.50 -10.43
CA GLU A 19 -5.05 6.22 -9.28
C GLU A 19 -5.83 6.36 -7.97
N LEU A 20 -5.61 5.38 -7.11
CA LEU A 20 -6.26 5.27 -5.82
C LEU A 20 -5.31 4.69 -4.82
N PHE A 21 -5.65 4.79 -3.55
CA PHE A 21 -5.00 4.05 -2.48
C PHE A 21 -6.02 3.69 -1.41
N TYR A 22 -5.65 2.73 -0.58
CA TYR A 22 -6.51 2.20 0.47
C TYR A 22 -5.98 2.59 1.84
N VAL A 23 -6.88 2.96 2.75
CA VAL A 23 -6.54 3.27 4.13
C VAL A 23 -7.30 2.34 5.07
N PHE A 24 -6.56 1.64 5.92
CA PHE A 24 -7.11 0.85 7.03
C PHE A 24 -6.89 1.62 8.32
N LYS A 25 -7.97 1.89 9.05
CA LYS A 25 -7.94 2.53 10.36
C LYS A 25 -8.07 1.48 11.45
N GLN A 26 -7.03 1.31 12.25
CA GLN A 26 -7.06 0.47 13.45
C GLN A 26 -6.85 1.36 14.68
N PRO A 27 -7.28 0.95 15.89
CA PRO A 27 -7.23 1.79 17.08
C PRO A 27 -5.85 2.38 17.41
N GLU A 28 -4.77 1.65 17.09
CA GLU A 28 -3.39 2.02 17.46
C GLU A 28 -2.48 2.24 16.25
N LYS A 29 -2.97 1.96 15.04
CA LYS A 29 -2.19 2.08 13.81
C LYS A 29 -3.05 2.40 12.60
N MET A 30 -2.46 3.12 11.66
CA MET A 30 -3.03 3.34 10.34
C MET A 30 -2.13 2.65 9.31
N MET A 31 -2.73 2.00 8.33
CA MET A 31 -2.02 1.44 7.19
C MET A 31 -2.57 2.09 5.93
N ALA A 32 -1.68 2.60 5.08
CA ALA A 32 -2.00 3.05 3.74
C ALA A 32 -1.35 2.11 2.73
N VAL A 33 -2.11 1.64 1.74
CA VAL A 33 -1.62 0.77 0.66
C VAL A 33 -1.81 1.50 -0.65
N TYR A 34 -0.72 1.72 -1.37
CA TYR A 34 -0.67 2.43 -2.65
C TYR A 34 -0.39 1.42 -3.76
N PRO A 35 -1.39 1.01 -4.55
CA PRO A 35 -1.15 0.25 -5.78
C PRO A 35 -0.44 1.15 -6.81
N MET A 36 0.78 0.78 -7.23
CA MET A 36 1.59 1.62 -8.11
C MET A 36 1.65 1.09 -9.54
N ASN A 37 1.27 1.95 -10.48
CA ASN A 37 1.33 1.69 -11.91
C ASN A 37 2.11 2.80 -12.62
N PHE A 38 3.26 2.46 -13.20
CA PHE A 38 4.04 3.39 -14.01
C PHE A 38 3.80 3.16 -15.51
N LYS A 39 3.76 4.22 -16.31
CA LYS A 39 3.54 4.10 -17.75
C LYS A 39 4.76 3.53 -18.47
N ASP A 40 5.95 3.95 -18.05
CA ASP A 40 7.20 3.59 -18.70
C ASP A 40 7.89 2.43 -17.98
N ASN A 41 8.36 1.45 -18.76
CA ASN A 41 9.07 0.29 -18.20
C ASN A 41 10.36 0.67 -17.48
N SER A 42 11.02 1.76 -17.89
CA SER A 42 12.19 2.30 -17.17
C SER A 42 11.82 2.75 -15.76
N ASP A 43 10.66 3.38 -15.60
CA ASP A 43 10.20 3.87 -14.31
C ASP A 43 9.84 2.73 -13.38
N VAL A 44 9.29 1.62 -13.90
CA VAL A 44 9.07 0.39 -13.13
C VAL A 44 10.39 -0.13 -12.54
N VAL A 45 11.46 -0.15 -13.34
CA VAL A 45 12.79 -0.60 -12.87
C VAL A 45 13.35 0.36 -11.81
N ILE A 46 13.29 1.66 -12.06
CA ILE A 46 13.78 2.69 -11.14
C ILE A 46 12.99 2.64 -9.81
N ALA A 47 11.66 2.60 -9.89
CA ALA A 47 10.78 2.55 -8.73
C ALA A 47 11.02 1.27 -7.91
N THR A 48 11.16 0.12 -8.57
CA THR A 48 11.46 -1.15 -7.89
C THR A 48 12.75 -1.05 -7.07
N SER A 49 13.84 -0.56 -7.67
CA SER A 49 15.11 -0.39 -6.95
C SER A 49 14.99 0.62 -5.81
N PHE A 50 14.28 1.73 -6.02
CA PHE A 50 14.04 2.73 -4.98
C PHE A 50 13.26 2.17 -3.79
N PHE A 51 12.17 1.44 -4.04
CA PHE A 51 11.34 0.89 -2.96
C PHE A 51 12.00 -0.25 -2.21
N GLN A 52 12.82 -1.06 -2.90
CA GLN A 52 13.65 -2.08 -2.24
C GLN A 52 14.61 -1.42 -1.22
N GLU A 53 15.34 -0.40 -1.63
CA GLU A 53 16.24 0.36 -0.75
C GLU A 53 15.46 1.06 0.39
N LEU A 54 14.30 1.66 0.08
CA LEU A 54 13.48 2.33 1.07
C LEU A 54 13.03 1.38 2.19
N VAL A 55 12.63 0.15 1.83
CA VAL A 55 12.25 -0.89 2.80
C VAL A 55 13.45 -1.32 3.63
N GLU A 56 14.62 -1.50 2.99
CA GLU A 56 15.85 -1.88 3.68
C GLU A 56 16.28 -0.82 4.70
N VAL A 57 16.38 0.44 4.30
CA VAL A 57 16.72 1.57 5.17
C VAL A 57 15.67 1.75 6.27
N GLY A 58 14.39 1.63 5.93
CA GLY A 58 13.28 1.75 6.90
C GLY A 58 13.28 0.67 7.98
N SER A 59 13.92 -0.48 7.72
CA SER A 59 14.06 -1.58 8.69
C SER A 59 15.19 -1.38 9.70
N GLN A 60 16.05 -0.38 9.49
CA GLN A 60 17.19 -0.10 10.37
C GLN A 60 16.75 0.44 11.73
N LYS A 61 17.52 0.14 12.78
CA LYS A 61 17.20 0.52 14.17
C LYS A 61 17.19 2.05 14.34
N GLU A 62 18.04 2.74 13.59
CA GLU A 62 18.18 4.18 13.52
C GLU A 62 16.88 4.83 13.03
N MET A 63 16.12 4.13 12.19
CA MET A 63 14.81 4.54 11.68
C MET A 63 13.64 4.08 12.56
N GLY A 64 13.88 3.65 13.81
CA GLY A 64 12.84 3.10 14.69
C GLY A 64 11.69 4.04 15.06
N LYS A 65 11.78 5.34 14.73
CA LYS A 65 10.69 6.31 14.88
C LYS A 65 9.90 6.56 13.57
N ALA A 66 10.40 6.08 12.44
CA ALA A 66 9.75 6.23 11.15
C ALA A 66 8.58 5.23 11.01
N PRO A 67 7.57 5.53 10.19
CA PRO A 67 6.55 4.57 9.83
C PRO A 67 7.16 3.32 9.19
N GLN A 68 6.62 2.15 9.54
CA GLN A 68 7.01 0.91 8.89
C GLN A 68 6.55 0.93 7.43
N CYS A 69 7.47 0.62 6.52
CA CYS A 69 7.20 0.56 5.09
C CYS A 69 7.47 -0.85 4.56
N THR A 70 6.62 -1.32 3.67
CA THR A 70 6.78 -2.60 2.97
C THR A 70 6.43 -2.40 1.51
N TRP A 71 7.13 -3.09 0.63
CA TRP A 71 6.88 -3.12 -0.80
C TRP A 71 6.73 -4.58 -1.25
N SER A 72 5.74 -4.87 -2.08
CA SER A 72 5.43 -6.22 -2.54
C SER A 72 4.72 -6.14 -3.89
N PRO A 73 5.05 -7.01 -4.86
CA PRO A 73 4.27 -7.16 -6.10
C PRO A 73 2.92 -7.86 -5.88
N ILE A 74 2.68 -8.38 -4.68
CA ILE A 74 1.44 -9.07 -4.31
C ILE A 74 0.66 -8.18 -3.35
N PRO A 75 -0.62 -7.87 -3.67
CA PRO A 75 -1.48 -7.09 -2.78
C PRO A 75 -1.59 -7.73 -1.39
N PRO A 76 -1.58 -6.92 -0.32
CA PRO A 76 -1.68 -7.43 1.05
C PRO A 76 -3.03 -8.13 1.29
N PRO A 77 -3.09 -9.16 2.16
CA PRO A 77 -4.33 -9.92 2.41
C PRO A 77 -5.52 -9.09 2.87
N GLN A 78 -5.27 -7.92 3.45
CA GLN A 78 -6.27 -6.96 3.90
C GLN A 78 -7.10 -6.39 2.75
N LEU A 79 -6.59 -6.42 1.51
CA LEU A 79 -7.31 -6.01 0.30
C LEU A 79 -8.10 -7.14 -0.37
N ARG A 80 -8.17 -8.32 0.24
CA ARG A 80 -8.99 -9.41 -0.30
C ARG A 80 -10.45 -8.98 -0.39
N GLY A 81 -11.02 -9.11 -1.58
CA GLY A 81 -12.40 -8.72 -1.88
C GLY A 81 -12.54 -7.36 -2.57
N GLU A 82 -11.47 -6.58 -2.67
CA GLU A 82 -11.44 -5.38 -3.49
C GLU A 82 -11.37 -5.73 -5.00
N PRO A 83 -11.80 -4.81 -5.90
CA PRO A 83 -11.80 -5.05 -7.34
C PRO A 83 -10.41 -5.38 -7.89
N VAL A 84 -10.28 -6.45 -8.67
CA VAL A 84 -8.98 -6.90 -9.23
C VAL A 84 -8.32 -5.80 -10.07
N GLN A 85 -9.10 -4.98 -10.77
CA GLN A 85 -8.60 -3.87 -11.58
C GLN A 85 -7.87 -2.81 -10.74
N ASP A 86 -8.31 -2.61 -9.49
CA ASP A 86 -7.71 -1.64 -8.57
C ASP A 86 -6.45 -2.21 -7.88
N LEU A 87 -6.28 -3.54 -7.91
CA LEU A 87 -5.18 -4.28 -7.27
C LEU A 87 -4.09 -4.76 -8.24
N THR A 88 -4.34 -4.66 -9.55
CA THR A 88 -3.37 -5.08 -10.56
C THR A 88 -2.35 -3.96 -10.75
N THR A 89 -1.08 -4.24 -10.41
CA THR A 89 0.02 -3.28 -10.44
C THR A 89 1.16 -3.82 -11.30
N ASN A 90 1.92 -2.93 -11.94
CA ASN A 90 3.16 -3.30 -12.64
C ASN A 90 4.42 -3.07 -11.81
N SER A 91 4.30 -2.40 -10.65
CA SER A 91 5.45 -1.99 -9.83
C SER A 91 5.30 -2.28 -8.34
N GLY A 92 4.20 -2.90 -7.89
CA GLY A 92 3.91 -3.10 -6.46
C GLY A 92 2.49 -2.70 -6.11
#